data_AF-A0A6V1NVX3-F1
#
_entry.id   AF-A0A6V1NVX3-F1
#
_cell.length_a   1.000
_cell.length_b   1.000
_cell.length_c   1.000
_cell.angle_alpha   90.00
_cell.angle_beta   90.00
_cell.angle_gamma   90.00
#
_symmetry.space_group_name_H-M   'P 1'
#
loop_
_entity.id
_entity.type
_entity.pdbx_description
1 polymer ?
#
loop_
_entity_poly.entity_id
_entity_poly.type
_entity_poly.pdbx_seq_one_letter_code
_entity_poly.pdbx_strand_id
1 'polypeptide(L)'
;MQAITEGVEFDTIAREWRMKWSEDNDKASLKKVQELINNVLDQVKAVDGVKGVQRIVCGGCHDFKIIVSVEAGKFGAWQETGFAPEADFLASVGEVEGITTVETQNYTIAPL
;
A
#
# COMPACT_ATOMS: atom_id res chain seq x y z
N MET A 1 -17.40 13.64 -1.93
CA MET A 1 -17.75 12.79 -0.78
C MET A 1 -18.61 11.65 -1.29
N GLN A 2 -18.34 10.44 -0.86
CA GLN A 2 -19.10 9.23 -1.16
C GLN A 2 -19.63 8.65 0.17
N ALA A 3 -20.57 7.72 0.11
CA ALA A 3 -21.15 7.09 1.30
C ALA A 3 -21.26 5.58 1.10
N ILE A 4 -20.93 4.81 2.15
CA ILE A 4 -21.23 3.37 2.21
C ILE A 4 -22.71 3.18 2.59
N THR A 5 -23.17 3.97 3.57
CA THR A 5 -24.54 4.07 4.04
C THR A 5 -24.72 5.43 4.73
N GLU A 6 -25.95 5.79 5.11
CA GLU A 6 -26.25 7.00 5.89
C GLU A 6 -25.38 7.09 7.16
N GLY A 7 -24.68 8.22 7.33
CA GLY A 7 -23.79 8.47 8.48
C GLY A 7 -22.42 7.79 8.41
N VAL A 8 -22.10 7.15 7.28
CA VAL A 8 -20.80 6.52 7.01
C VAL A 8 -20.28 7.03 5.67
N GLU A 9 -19.91 8.31 5.66
CA GLU A 9 -19.32 9.00 4.52
C GLU A 9 -17.80 8.95 4.52
N PHE A 10 -17.21 9.03 3.33
CA PHE A 10 -15.76 9.06 3.14
C PHE A 10 -15.37 9.93 1.94
N ASP A 11 -14.12 10.39 1.96
CA ASP A 11 -13.54 11.21 0.90
C ASP A 11 -12.27 10.58 0.31
N THR A 12 -11.81 9.46 0.89
CA THR A 12 -10.54 8.83 0.59
C THR A 12 -10.71 7.31 0.54
N ILE A 13 -10.11 6.68 -0.47
CA ILE A 13 -9.97 5.22 -0.56
C ILE A 13 -8.48 4.93 -0.50
N ALA A 14 -8.09 4.00 0.36
CA ALA A 14 -6.73 3.52 0.49
C ALA A 14 -6.55 2.16 -0.19
N ARG A 15 -5.45 2.02 -0.93
CA ARG A 15 -4.90 0.75 -1.39
C ARG A 15 -3.76 0.35 -0.48
N GLU A 16 -3.91 -0.75 0.26
CA GLU A 16 -2.86 -1.31 1.11
C GLU A 16 -2.15 -2.46 0.41
N TRP A 17 -0.83 -2.41 0.42
CA TRP A 17 0.07 -3.51 0.08
C TRP A 17 0.65 -4.04 1.36
N ARG A 18 0.32 -5.28 1.73
CA ARG A 18 0.76 -5.89 2.98
C ARG A 18 1.67 -7.06 2.68
N MET A 19 2.75 -7.16 3.44
CA MET A 19 3.58 -8.35 3.46
C MET A 19 4.02 -8.72 4.88
N LYS A 20 4.22 -10.03 5.08
CA LYS A 20 4.84 -10.57 6.30
C LYS A 20 6.35 -10.60 6.15
N TRP A 21 7.09 -10.18 7.18
CA TRP A 21 8.55 -10.20 7.21
C TRP A 21 9.09 -11.09 8.34
N SER A 22 10.33 -11.57 8.20
CA SER A 22 11.02 -12.33 9.24
C SER A 22 12.12 -11.53 9.93
N GLU A 23 12.42 -11.87 11.19
CA GLU A 23 13.50 -11.24 11.96
C GLU A 23 14.91 -11.69 11.53
N ASP A 24 14.98 -12.67 10.62
CA ASP A 24 16.23 -13.29 10.18
C ASP A 24 17.18 -12.27 9.53
N ASN A 25 18.48 -12.58 9.60
CA ASN A 25 19.54 -11.78 8.98
C ASN A 25 19.47 -10.29 9.35
N ASP A 26 19.19 -10.00 10.63
CA ASP A 26 18.97 -8.64 11.14
C ASP A 26 17.87 -7.88 10.38
N LYS A 27 16.73 -8.56 10.15
CA LYS A 27 15.55 -8.00 9.46
C LYS A 27 15.87 -7.52 8.04
N ALA A 28 16.77 -8.22 7.33
CA ALA A 28 17.24 -7.84 6.00
C ALA A 28 16.09 -7.68 4.97
N SER A 29 15.01 -8.43 5.13
CA SER A 29 13.80 -8.33 4.30
C SER A 29 13.19 -6.92 4.34
N LEU A 30 13.13 -6.28 5.51
CA LEU A 30 12.61 -4.91 5.66
C LEU A 30 13.43 -3.90 4.86
N LYS A 31 14.76 -4.03 4.90
CA LYS A 31 15.67 -3.15 4.15
C LYS A 31 15.46 -3.30 2.65
N LYS A 32 15.42 -4.54 2.16
CA LYS A 32 15.18 -4.83 0.73
C LYS A 32 13.83 -4.30 0.25
N VAL A 33 12.75 -4.54 0.99
CA VAL A 33 11.42 -4.01 0.63
C VAL A 33 11.40 -2.48 0.65
N GLN A 34 12.12 -1.85 1.59
CA GLN A 34 12.25 -0.38 1.61
C GLN A 34 12.98 0.17 0.38
N GLU A 35 14.03 -0.50 -0.08
CA GLU A 35 14.75 -0.13 -1.30
C GLU A 35 13.84 -0.27 -2.54
N LEU A 36 13.07 -1.36 -2.63
CA LEU A 36 12.12 -1.58 -3.72
C LEU A 36 11.05 -0.49 -3.80
N ILE A 37 10.44 -0.10 -2.67
CA ILE A 37 9.42 0.96 -2.69
C ILE A 37 10.02 2.30 -3.07
N ASN A 38 11.27 2.60 -2.66
CA ASN A 38 11.94 3.85 -3.04
C ASN A 38 12.10 3.98 -4.57
N ASN A 39 12.30 2.88 -5.29
CA ASN A 39 12.45 2.89 -6.75
C ASN A 39 11.16 3.24 -7.51
N VAL A 40 10.00 3.00 -6.90
CA VAL A 40 8.69 3.24 -7.52
C VAL A 40 7.90 4.36 -6.82
N LEU A 41 8.41 4.91 -5.71
CA LEU A 41 7.69 5.86 -4.86
C LEU A 41 7.22 7.10 -5.62
N ASP A 42 8.05 7.63 -6.51
CA ASP A 42 7.71 8.81 -7.30
C ASP A 42 6.58 8.52 -8.28
N GLN A 43 6.53 7.32 -8.87
CA GLN A 43 5.44 6.88 -9.73
C GLN A 43 4.14 6.73 -8.94
N VAL A 44 4.20 6.14 -7.75
CA VAL A 44 3.04 6.02 -6.85
C VAL A 44 2.51 7.40 -6.46
N LYS A 45 3.39 8.34 -6.09
CA LYS A 45 3.00 9.71 -5.74
C LYS A 45 2.46 10.52 -6.91
N ALA A 46 2.80 10.15 -8.15
CA ALA A 46 2.32 10.81 -9.35
C ALA A 46 0.92 10.37 -9.79
N VAL A 47 0.36 9.32 -9.18
CA VAL A 47 -1.01 8.89 -9.44
C VAL A 47 -1.98 10.02 -9.10
N ASP A 48 -2.88 10.34 -10.04
CA ASP A 48 -3.86 11.43 -9.87
C ASP A 48 -4.74 11.19 -8.64
N GLY A 49 -4.91 12.23 -7.82
CA GLY A 49 -5.68 12.17 -6.58
C GLY A 49 -4.97 11.54 -5.39
N VAL A 50 -3.69 11.13 -5.47
CA VAL A 50 -2.96 10.67 -4.28
C VAL A 50 -2.86 11.79 -3.25
N LYS A 51 -3.38 11.50 -2.05
CA LYS A 51 -3.32 12.36 -0.87
C LYS A 51 -2.10 12.06 0.01
N GLY A 52 -1.61 10.82 -0.04
CA GLY A 52 -0.44 10.41 0.73
C GLY A 52 -0.05 8.96 0.53
N VAL A 53 1.21 8.67 0.83
CA VAL A 53 1.78 7.32 0.86
C VAL A 53 2.43 7.12 2.21
N GLN A 54 2.02 6.09 2.95
CA GLN A 54 2.50 5.82 4.30
C GLN A 54 3.02 4.39 4.41
N ARG A 55 4.08 4.22 5.21
CA ARG A 55 4.62 2.92 5.58
C ARG A 55 4.27 2.60 7.02
N ILE A 56 3.76 1.40 7.27
CA ILE A 56 3.51 0.87 8.61
C ILE A 56 4.36 -0.38 8.79
N VAL A 57 5.12 -0.45 9.88
CA VAL A 57 5.89 -1.63 10.26
C VAL A 57 5.47 -2.04 11.66
N CYS A 58 4.91 -3.24 11.80
CA CYS A 58 4.48 -3.77 13.08
C CYS A 58 5.47 -4.80 13.59
N GLY A 59 6.15 -4.50 14.70
CA GLY A 59 7.09 -5.42 15.36
C GLY A 59 6.45 -6.62 16.04
N GLY A 60 5.14 -6.61 16.28
CA GLY A 60 4.44 -7.71 16.98
C GLY A 60 3.88 -8.77 16.04
N CYS A 61 3.17 -8.36 14.99
CA CYS A 61 2.58 -9.28 14.00
C CYS A 61 3.42 -9.42 12.73
N HIS A 62 4.57 -8.74 12.67
CA HIS A 62 5.50 -8.73 11.55
C HIS A 62 4.86 -8.32 10.22
N ASP A 63 3.96 -7.34 10.26
CA ASP A 63 3.46 -6.71 9.04
C ASP A 63 4.40 -5.60 8.60
N PHE A 64 4.66 -5.53 7.30
CA PHE A 64 5.09 -4.33 6.58
C PHE A 64 3.96 -3.95 5.64
N LYS A 65 3.53 -2.70 5.69
CA LYS A 65 2.42 -2.19 4.87
C LYS A 65 2.83 -0.91 4.18
N ILE A 66 2.45 -0.77 2.91
CA ILE A 66 2.40 0.50 2.21
C ILE A 66 0.93 0.83 2.00
N ILE A 67 0.52 2.03 2.43
CA ILE A 67 -0.84 2.54 2.24
C ILE A 67 -0.76 3.69 1.25
N VAL A 68 -1.44 3.55 0.12
CA VAL A 68 -1.61 4.61 -0.88
C VAL A 68 -3.02 5.17 -0.74
N SER A 69 -3.14 6.37 -0.19
CA SER A 69 -4.43 7.04 0.04
C SER A 69 -4.74 7.93 -1.16
N VAL A 70 -5.89 7.71 -1.80
CA VAL A 70 -6.33 8.41 -3.00
C VAL A 70 -7.70 9.04 -2.76
N GLU A 71 -7.93 10.21 -3.34
CA GLU A 71 -9.25 10.81 -3.41
C GLU A 71 -10.28 9.82 -3.97
N ALA A 72 -11.41 9.66 -3.27
CA ALA A 72 -12.41 8.65 -3.62
C ALA A 72 -12.94 8.78 -5.06
N GLY A 73 -13.05 10.00 -5.60
CA GLY A 73 -13.47 10.25 -6.98
C GLY A 73 -12.45 9.88 -8.06
N LYS A 74 -11.17 9.70 -7.68
CA LYS A 74 -10.05 9.43 -8.59
C LYS A 74 -9.59 7.97 -8.54
N PHE A 75 -9.91 7.25 -7.46
CA PHE A 75 -9.49 5.87 -7.26
C PHE A 75 -9.87 4.93 -8.42
N GLY A 76 -11.07 5.09 -9.00
CA GLY A 76 -11.54 4.26 -10.11
C GLY A 76 -10.62 4.31 -11.34
N ALA A 77 -10.13 5.50 -11.69
CA ALA A 77 -9.20 5.66 -12.81
C ALA A 77 -7.86 4.95 -12.57
N TRP A 78 -7.36 4.97 -11.33
CA TRP A 78 -6.14 4.21 -10.99
C TRP A 78 -6.38 2.70 -11.00
N GLN A 79 -7.55 2.24 -10.54
CA GLN A 79 -7.94 0.83 -10.61
C GLN A 79 -7.96 0.30 -12.05
N GLU A 80 -8.43 1.10 -13.02
CA GLU A 80 -8.42 0.73 -14.45
C GLU A 80 -7.00 0.53 -15.01
N THR A 81 -5.98 1.14 -14.41
CA THR A 81 -4.56 0.90 -14.75
C THR A 81 -3.97 -0.35 -14.09
N GLY A 82 -4.77 -1.13 -13.35
CA GLY A 82 -4.28 -2.24 -12.54
C GLY A 82 -3.44 -1.79 -11.35
N PHE A 83 -3.72 -0.60 -10.82
CA PHE A 83 -2.98 0.02 -9.72
C PHE A 83 -1.48 0.22 -10.00
N ALA A 84 -1.08 0.42 -11.26
CA ALA A 84 0.32 0.60 -11.62
C ALA A 84 1.01 1.66 -10.72
N PRO A 85 2.23 1.40 -10.21
CA PRO A 85 3.15 0.27 -10.51
C PRO A 85 3.02 -0.96 -9.58
N GLU A 86 1.87 -1.18 -8.94
CA GLU A 86 1.65 -2.22 -7.91
C GLU A 86 2.16 -3.61 -8.32
N ALA A 87 1.77 -4.11 -9.50
CA ALA A 87 2.06 -5.48 -9.90
C ALA A 87 3.58 -5.77 -9.94
N ASP A 88 4.37 -4.88 -10.54
CA ASP A 88 5.83 -5.01 -10.65
C ASP A 88 6.51 -4.93 -9.28
N PHE A 89 6.01 -4.02 -8.42
CA PHE A 89 6.49 -3.89 -7.05
C PHE A 89 6.22 -5.15 -6.23
N LEU A 90 4.99 -5.68 -6.25
CA LEU A 90 4.61 -6.87 -5.49
C LEU A 90 5.31 -8.13 -5.97
N ALA A 91 5.53 -8.27 -7.29
CA ALA A 91 6.33 -9.34 -7.84
C ALA A 91 7.77 -9.31 -7.28
N SER A 92 8.41 -8.14 -7.31
CA SER A 92 9.76 -7.96 -6.78
C SER A 92 9.85 -8.23 -5.27
N VAL A 93 8.82 -7.85 -4.51
CA VAL A 93 8.73 -8.15 -3.07
C VAL A 93 8.61 -9.66 -2.82
N GLY A 94 7.84 -10.38 -3.65
CA GLY A 94 7.65 -11.83 -3.52
C GLY A 94 8.94 -12.64 -3.66
N GLU A 95 9.96 -12.07 -4.29
CA GLU A 95 11.30 -12.68 -4.44
C GLU A 95 12.23 -12.38 -3.25
N VAL A 96 11.82 -11.50 -2.33
CA VAL A 96 12.64 -11.13 -1.18
C VAL A 96 12.61 -12.24 -0.14
N GLU A 97 13.77 -12.88 0.08
CA GLU A 97 13.96 -13.82 1.18
C GLU A 97 13.56 -13.18 2.54
N GLY A 98 12.78 -13.94 3.31
CA GLY A 98 12.18 -13.47 4.57
C GLY A 98 10.81 -12.84 4.41
N ILE A 99 10.28 -12.70 3.19
CA ILE A 99 8.87 -12.41 2.93
C ILE A 99 8.10 -13.72 2.77
N THR A 100 6.97 -13.87 3.47
CA THR A 100 6.19 -15.12 3.47
C THR A 100 4.75 -14.96 3.00
N THR A 101 4.23 -13.74 2.95
CA THR A 101 2.86 -13.45 2.51
C THR A 101 2.88 -12.08 1.84
N VAL A 102 2.15 -11.95 0.73
CA VAL A 102 1.94 -10.70 0.02
C VAL A 102 0.46 -10.61 -0.32
N GLU A 103 -0.21 -9.58 0.18
CA GLU A 103 -1.66 -9.38 0.08
C GLU A 103 -1.96 -7.92 -0.24
N THR A 104 -3.14 -7.69 -0.81
CA THR A 104 -3.65 -6.34 -1.06
C THR A 104 -5.07 -6.19 -0.53
N GLN A 105 -5.41 -5.00 -0.05
CA GLN A 105 -6.77 -4.69 0.38
C GLN A 105 -7.14 -3.24 0.10
N ASN A 106 -8.43 -2.98 -0.05
CA ASN A 106 -8.98 -1.64 -0.20
C ASN A 106 -9.85 -1.32 1.02
N TYR A 107 -9.78 -0.08 1.50
CA TYR A 107 -10.69 0.42 2.54
C TYR A 107 -10.87 1.93 2.43
N THR A 108 -11.95 2.42 3.02
CA THR A 108 -12.28 3.85 3.05
C THR A 108 -11.67 4.52 4.26
N ILE A 109 -11.20 5.76 4.10
CA ILE A 109 -10.72 6.61 5.19
C ILE A 109 -11.60 7.86 5.23
N ALA A 110 -12.02 8.24 6.44
CA ALA A 110 -12.74 9.47 6.72
C ALA A 110 -12.16 10.12 7.99
N PRO A 111 -12.12 11.46 8.07
CA PRO A 111 -11.89 12.14 9.35
C PRO A 111 -13.07 11.89 10.30
N LEU A 112 -12.78 11.84 11.61
CA LEU A 112 -13.77 11.73 12.69
C LEU A 112 -13.80 13.02 13.51
#